data_AF-A0A432HE18-F1
#
_entry.id   AF-A0A432HE18-F1
#
_cell.length_a   1.000
_cell.length_b   1.000
_cell.length_c   1.000
_cell.angle_alpha   90.00
_cell.angle_beta   90.00
_cell.angle_gamma   90.00
#
_symmetry.space_group_name_H-M   'P 1'
#
loop_
_entity.id
_entity.type
_entity.pdbx_description
1 polymer ?
#
loop_
_entity_poly.entity_id
_entity_poly.type
_entity_poly.pdbx_seq_one_letter_code
_entity_poly.pdbx_strand_id
1 'polypeptide(L)' 'MKTKTYNLVNLVEQEELDAGLLAEYYIVEASDGKSITLPDAFSSEVREDVIRAAVLASRANRRQPYGHREHDGKRAPQPG' A
#
# COMPACT_ATOMS: atom_id res chain seq x y z
N MET A 1 5.64 19.44 -15.28
CA MET A 1 5.74 18.40 -16.34
C MET A 1 4.33 17.94 -16.69
N LYS A 2 4.00 17.65 -17.96
CA LYS A 2 2.69 17.06 -18.33
C LYS A 2 2.84 15.54 -18.42
N THR A 3 1.87 14.81 -17.90
CA THR A 3 1.90 13.34 -17.86
C THR A 3 0.66 12.80 -18.55
N LYS A 4 0.82 11.74 -19.35
CA LYS A 4 -0.30 11.00 -19.92
C LYS A 4 -0.97 10.18 -18.84
N THR A 5 -2.30 10.21 -18.75
CA THR A 5 -3.04 9.25 -17.95
C THR A 5 -3.39 8.05 -18.81
N TYR A 6 -3.50 6.88 -18.19
CA TYR A 6 -4.04 5.67 -18.83
C TYR A 6 -5.37 5.35 -18.16
N ASN A 7 -6.41 5.13 -18.96
CA ASN A 7 -7.71 4.68 -18.49
C ASN A 7 -7.80 3.17 -18.70
N LEU A 8 -8.16 2.44 -17.66
CA LEU A 8 -8.45 1.01 -17.74
C LEU A 8 -9.91 0.83 -18.16
N VAL A 9 -10.14 0.15 -19.28
CA VAL A 9 -11.46 -0.21 -19.78
C VAL A 9 -11.61 -1.71 -19.58
N ASN A 10 -12.53 -2.08 -18.69
CA ASN A 10 -12.85 -3.49 -18.42
C ASN A 10 -14.08 -3.87 -19.22
N LEU A 11 -13.96 -4.93 -20.00
CA LEU A 11 -15.07 -5.54 -20.72
C LEU A 11 -15.28 -6.95 -20.16
N VAL A 12 -16.50 -7.20 -19.71
CA VAL A 12 -16.92 -8.48 -19.17
C VAL A 12 -17.97 -9.04 -20.11
N GLU A 13 -17.64 -10.14 -20.77
CA GLU A 13 -18.55 -10.87 -21.65
C GLU A 13 -18.98 -12.16 -20.94
N GLN A 14 -20.29 -12.31 -20.77
CA GLN A 14 -20.90 -13.48 -20.16
C GLN A 14 -21.70 -14.22 -21.23
N GLU A 15 -21.37 -15.49 -21.43
CA GLU A 15 -22.13 -16.39 -22.29
C GLU A 15 -23.09 -17.19 -21.42
N GLU A 16 -24.40 -17.01 -21.64
CA GLU A 16 -25.47 -17.73 -20.94
C GLU A 16 -26.23 -18.64 -21.91
N LEU A 17 -26.54 -19.85 -21.46
CA LEU A 17 -27.43 -20.79 -22.15
C LEU A 17 -28.66 -21.08 -21.27
N ASP A 18 -29.70 -21.71 -21.80
CA ASP A 18 -30.98 -21.99 -21.12
C ASP A 18 -30.87 -22.64 -19.71
N ALA A 19 -29.70 -23.19 -19.34
CA ALA A 19 -29.43 -23.82 -18.05
C ALA A 19 -28.48 -23.01 -17.12
N GLY A 20 -28.00 -21.82 -17.51
CA GLY A 20 -27.16 -20.94 -16.71
C GLY A 20 -25.90 -20.41 -17.42
N LEU A 21 -25.00 -19.78 -16.64
CA LEU A 21 -23.71 -19.22 -17.09
C LEU A 21 -22.79 -20.33 -17.62
N LEU A 22 -22.36 -20.20 -18.88
CA LEU A 22 -21.51 -21.14 -19.58
C LEU A 22 -20.03 -20.74 -19.48
N ALA A 23 -19.73 -19.45 -19.73
CA ALA A 23 -18.39 -18.90 -19.67
C ALA A 23 -18.42 -17.40 -19.37
N GLU A 24 -17.34 -16.89 -18.78
CA GLU A 24 -17.13 -15.47 -18.54
C GLU A 24 -15.73 -15.06 -18.98
N TYR A 25 -15.66 -14.02 -19.82
CA TYR A 25 -14.43 -13.47 -20.35
C TYR A 25 -14.20 -12.08 -19.76
N TYR A 26 -13.00 -11.88 -19.21
CA TYR A 26 -12.56 -10.60 -18.67
C TYR A 26 -11.44 -10.06 -19.54
N ILE A 27 -11.73 -8.95 -20.23
CA ILE A 27 -10.76 -8.23 -21.05
C ILE A 27 -10.47 -6.90 -20.36
N VAL A 28 -9.18 -6.63 -20.11
CA VAL A 28 -8.71 -5.36 -19.54
C VAL A 28 -7.82 -4.70 -20.56
N GLU A 29 -8.27 -3.55 -21.06
CA GLU A 29 -7.51 -2.74 -22.01
C GLU A 29 -7.07 -1.42 -21.37
N ALA A 30 -5.87 -0.97 -21.73
CA ALA A 30 -5.38 0.35 -21.35
C ALA A 30 -5.52 1.30 -22.54
N SER A 31 -6.30 2.37 -22.36
CA SER A 31 -6.48 3.43 -23.35
C SER A 31 -5.78 4.72 -22.91
N ASP A 32 -5.25 5.48 -23.86
CA ASP A 32 -4.66 6.78 -23.59
C ASP A 32 -5.75 7.76 -23.11
N GLY A 33 -5.58 8.28 -21.90
CA GLY A 33 -6.42 9.31 -21.32
C GLY A 33 -5.94 10.73 -21.63
N LYS A 34 -6.59 11.73 -21.02
CA LYS A 34 -6.21 13.14 -21.19
C LYS A 34 -4.91 13.44 -20.45
N SER A 35 -4.05 14.26 -21.05
CA SER A 35 -2.84 14.73 -20.37
C SER A 35 -3.20 15.58 -19.16
N ILE A 36 -2.64 15.25 -17.99
CA ILE A 36 -2.79 16.04 -16.76
C ILE A 36 -1.47 16.71 -16.40
N THR A 37 -1.57 17.81 -15.67
CA THR A 37 -0.39 18.46 -15.06
C THR A 37 0.05 17.65 -13.86
N LEU A 38 1.33 17.27 -13.84
CA LEU A 38 1.91 16.57 -12.70
C LEU A 38 1.90 17.49 -11.47
N PRO A 39 1.40 17.03 -10.32
CA PRO A 39 1.43 17.81 -9.08
C PRO A 39 2.85 18.15 -8.62
N ASP A 40 2.99 19.25 -7.89
CA ASP A 40 4.29 19.77 -7.41
C ASP A 40 5.06 18.78 -6.54
N ALA A 41 4.37 17.89 -5.82
CA ALA A 41 4.97 16.85 -4.99
C ALA A 41 5.90 15.89 -5.77
N PHE A 42 5.69 15.73 -7.08
CA PHE A 42 6.57 14.90 -7.91
C PHE A 42 7.81 15.64 -8.44
N SER A 43 7.88 16.95 -8.23
CA SER A 43 9.03 17.78 -8.56
C SER A 43 9.85 18.19 -7.34
N SER A 44 9.46 17.75 -6.14
CA SER A 44 10.20 18.03 -4.92
C SER A 44 11.58 17.36 -4.94
N GLU A 45 12.55 18.00 -4.30
CA GLU A 45 13.87 17.42 -4.09
C GLU A 45 13.79 16.08 -3.35
N VAL A 46 14.56 15.09 -3.84
CA VAL A 46 14.61 13.77 -3.22
C VAL A 46 15.59 13.79 -2.05
N ARG A 47 15.04 13.86 -0.84
CA ARG A 47 15.80 13.89 0.42
C ARG A 47 15.82 12.53 1.10
N GLU A 48 16.80 11.70 0.74
CA GLU A 48 16.94 10.33 1.26
C GLU A 48 17.14 10.27 2.78
N ASP A 49 17.80 11.28 3.36
CA ASP A 49 17.99 11.45 4.80
C ASP A 49 16.64 11.52 5.53
N VAL A 50 15.74 12.39 5.05
CA VAL A 50 14.41 12.60 5.63
C VAL A 50 13.53 11.37 5.43
N ILE A 51 13.56 10.78 4.24
CA ILE A 51 12.80 9.56 3.94
C ILE A 51 13.22 8.43 4.89
N ARG A 52 14.52 8.22 5.06
CA ARG A 52 15.06 7.20 5.97
C ARG A 52 14.62 7.45 7.41
N ALA A 53 14.72 8.68 7.89
CA ALA A 53 14.29 9.05 9.24
C ALA A 53 12.80 8.79 9.46
N ALA A 54 11.95 9.18 8.51
CA ALA A 54 10.50 8.97 8.57
C ALA A 54 10.13 7.48 8.62
N VAL A 55 10.78 6.65 7.79
CA VAL A 55 10.53 5.20 7.76
C VAL A 55 10.97 4.55 9.08
N LEU A 56 12.12 4.93 9.63
CA LEU A 56 12.61 4.40 10.90
C LEU A 56 11.69 4.74 12.06
N ALA A 57 11.22 5.99 12.14
CA ALA A 57 10.27 6.43 13.15
C ALA A 57 8.93 5.66 13.05
N SER A 58 8.36 5.56 11.84
CA SER A 58 7.13 4.79 11.60
C SER A 58 7.28 3.31 11.97
N ARG A 59 8.43 2.69 11.67
CA ARG A 59 8.73 1.31 12.07
C ARG A 59 8.86 1.16 13.58
N ALA A 60 9.52 2.08 14.26
CA ALA A 60 9.67 2.06 15.72
C ALA A 60 8.31 2.13 16.42
N ASN A 61 7.41 2.99 15.95
CA ASN A 61 6.08 3.20 16.56
C ASN A 61 5.16 1.96 16.46
N ARG A 62 5.44 1.02 15.57
CA ARG A 62 4.64 -0.21 15.40
C ARG A 62 5.14 -1.38 16.24
N ARG A 63 6.26 -1.23 16.95
CA ARG A 63 6.83 -2.32 17.75
C ARG A 63 6.07 -2.46 19.06
N GLN A 64 5.77 -3.70 19.43
CA GLN A 64 5.34 -4.00 20.79
C GLN A 64 6.56 -3.98 21.71
N PRO A 65 6.44 -3.41 22.92
CA PRO A 65 7.51 -3.48 23.90
C PRO A 65 7.70 -4.95 24.30
N TYR A 66 8.96 -5.36 24.35
CA TYR A 66 9.37 -6.66 24.85
C TYR A 66 10.58 -6.47 25.76
N GLY A 67 10.78 -7.38 26.70
CA GLY A 67 11.82 -7.28 27.70
C GLY A 67 11.63 -8.31 28.80
N HIS A 68 12.65 -8.48 29.63
CA HIS A 68 12.56 -9.31 30.82
C HIS A 68 11.78 -8.57 31.91
N ARG A 69 11.22 -9.33 32.86
CA ARG A 69 10.60 -8.74 34.05
C ARG A 69 11.71 -8.15 34.92
N GLU A 70 11.53 -6.95 35.46
CA GLU A 70 12.54 -6.29 36.32
C GLU A 70 12.89 -7.07 37.61
N HIS A 71 12.06 -8.04 37.95
CA HIS A 71 12.24 -8.92 39.11
C HIS A 71 12.68 -10.34 38.74
N ASP A 72 12.98 -10.61 37.47
CA ASP A 72 13.44 -11.92 37.04
C ASP A 72 14.74 -12.28 37.78
N GLY A 73 14.83 -13.49 38.32
CA GLY A 73 15.94 -13.93 39.19
C GLY A 73 15.86 -13.54 40.67
N LYS A 74 14.85 -12.79 41.12
CA LYS A 74 14.62 -12.48 42.54
C LYS A 74 13.66 -13.49 43.17
N ARG A 75 14.05 -14.10 44.30
CA ARG A 75 13.28 -15.15 44.98
C ARG A 75 11.99 -14.64 45.66
N ALA A 76 11.96 -13.38 46.12
CA ALA A 76 10.80 -12.73 46.75
C ALA A 76 10.87 -11.21 46.54
N PRO A 77 10.59 -10.70 45.33
CA PRO A 77 10.55 -9.26 45.07
C PRO A 77 9.39 -8.61 45.84
N GLN A 78 9.65 -7.46 46.48
CA GLN A 78 8.56 -6.60 46.98
C GLN A 78 7.71 -6.13 45.79
N PRO A 79 6.37 -6.18 45.89
CA PRO A 79 5.49 -5.64 44.87
C PRO A 79 5.62 -4.12 44.83
N GLY A 80 5.77 -3.58 43.62
CA GLY A 80 5.62 -2.17 43.29
C GLY A 80 4.51 -2.03 42.25
#